data_AF-A0A2E5RKZ3-F1
#
_entry.id   AF-A0A2E5RKZ3-F1
#
_cell.length_a   1.000
_cell.length_b   1.000
_cell.length_c   1.000
_cell.angle_alpha   90.00
_cell.angle_beta   90.00
_cell.angle_gamma   90.00
#
_symmetry.space_group_name_H-M   'P 1'
#
loop_
_entity.id
_entity.type
_entity.pdbx_description
1 polymer ?
#
loop_
_entity_poly.entity_id
_entity_poly.type
_entity_poly.pdbx_seq_one_letter_code
_entity_poly.pdbx_strand_id
1 'polypeptide(L)'
;MSIENFQNKTLRPILKMKNDLLVEFFKSYLHEKKIDWSKKNLEQKQELIQNTLTRDHKFKTSILHMILGNFSLHEYQKYTSNTKENNKRIWKMFQQRLESQVI
;
A
#
# COMPACT_ATOMS: atom_id res chain seq x y z
N MET A 1 5.21 -17.65 16.60
CA MET A 1 4.87 -17.31 15.19
C MET A 1 5.71 -16.10 14.77
N SER A 2 6.68 -16.29 13.88
CA SER A 2 7.66 -15.27 13.47
C SER A 2 7.03 -14.18 12.59
N ILE A 3 7.63 -12.98 12.58
CA ILE A 3 7.18 -11.80 11.82
C ILE A 3 7.05 -12.10 10.31
N GLU A 4 7.94 -12.93 9.76
CA GLU A 4 7.90 -13.36 8.35
C GLU A 4 6.68 -14.22 8.01
N ASN A 5 6.20 -15.01 8.97
CA ASN A 5 5.04 -15.87 8.80
C ASN A 5 3.76 -15.02 8.77
N PHE A 6 3.68 -13.98 9.60
CA PHE A 6 2.61 -12.97 9.56
C PHE A 6 2.60 -12.23 8.21
N GLN A 7 3.77 -11.82 7.72
CA GLN A 7 3.86 -11.15 6.44
C GLN A 7 3.36 -12.02 5.27
N ASN A 8 3.76 -13.29 5.21
CA ASN A 8 3.37 -14.17 4.10
C ASN A 8 1.93 -14.67 4.22
N LYS A 9 1.45 -14.97 5.43
CA LYS A 9 0.10 -15.52 5.64
C LYS A 9 -1.00 -14.47 5.72
N THR A 10 -0.69 -13.25 6.17
CA THR A 10 -1.69 -12.19 6.39
C THR A 10 -1.52 -11.06 5.39
N LEU A 11 -0.37 -10.37 5.43
CA LEU A 11 -0.17 -9.15 4.64
C LEU A 11 -0.22 -9.44 3.13
N ARG A 12 0.50 -10.47 2.68
CA ARG A 12 0.63 -10.83 1.27
C ARG A 12 -0.72 -11.17 0.60
N PRO A 13 -1.60 -12.01 1.17
CA PRO A 13 -2.92 -12.25 0.60
C PRO A 13 -3.83 -11.04 0.68
N ILE A 14 -3.83 -10.25 1.76
CA ILE A 14 -4.65 -9.02 1.85
C ILE A 14 -4.26 -8.02 0.75
N LEU A 15 -2.96 -7.77 0.59
CA LEU A 15 -2.41 -6.93 -0.48
C LEU A 15 -2.74 -7.48 -1.87
N LYS A 16 -2.83 -8.81 -2.03
CA LYS A 16 -3.25 -9.44 -3.29
C LYS A 16 -4.74 -9.24 -3.56
N MET A 17 -5.56 -9.42 -2.55
CA MET A 17 -7.01 -9.34 -2.66
C MET A 17 -7.47 -7.89 -2.89
N LYS A 18 -6.80 -6.93 -2.25
CA LYS A 18 -7.07 -5.49 -2.41
C LYS A 18 -6.35 -4.86 -3.61
N ASN A 19 -5.60 -5.63 -4.40
CA ASN A 19 -4.80 -5.12 -5.51
C ASN A 19 -5.61 -4.22 -6.45
N ASP A 20 -6.72 -4.74 -6.97
CA ASP A 20 -7.62 -3.97 -7.86
C ASP A 20 -8.10 -2.68 -7.22
N LEU A 21 -8.58 -2.77 -5.98
CA LEU A 21 -9.09 -1.62 -5.25
C LEU A 21 -8.01 -0.56 -5.02
N LEU A 22 -6.77 -0.97 -4.72
CA LEU A 22 -5.66 -0.06 -4.52
C LEU A 22 -5.22 0.62 -5.82
N VAL A 23 -5.23 -0.11 -6.94
CA VAL A 23 -4.95 0.43 -8.26
C VAL A 23 -6.02 1.43 -8.67
N GLU A 24 -7.31 1.09 -8.52
CA GLU A 24 -8.42 1.99 -8.81
C GLU A 24 -8.44 3.22 -7.88
N PHE A 25 -8.10 3.05 -6.61
CA PHE A 25 -7.95 4.16 -5.66
C PHE A 25 -6.81 5.10 -6.08
N PHE A 26 -5.68 4.56 -6.54
CA PHE A 26 -4.58 5.35 -7.06
C PHE A 26 -4.96 6.06 -8.37
N LYS A 27 -5.64 5.39 -9.30
CA LYS A 27 -6.15 6.02 -10.53
C LYS A 27 -7.14 7.14 -10.23
N SER A 28 -8.04 6.94 -9.28
CA SER A 28 -8.99 7.97 -8.83
C SER A 28 -8.26 9.19 -8.28
N TYR A 29 -7.19 8.97 -7.50
CA TYR A 29 -6.32 10.04 -7.01
C TYR A 29 -5.61 10.79 -8.16
N LEU A 30 -5.09 10.08 -9.16
CA LEU A 30 -4.49 10.70 -10.35
C LEU A 30 -5.49 11.57 -11.11
N HIS A 31 -6.73 11.10 -11.25
CA HIS A 31 -7.81 11.83 -11.90
C HIS A 31 -8.19 13.09 -11.11
N GLU A 32 -8.33 13.00 -9.79
CA GLU A 32 -8.64 14.14 -8.91
C GLU A 32 -7.53 15.21 -8.96
N LYS A 33 -6.26 14.79 -9.03
CA LYS A 33 -5.10 15.67 -9.15
C LYS A 33 -4.83 16.13 -10.59
N LYS A 34 -5.64 15.72 -11.58
CA LYS A 34 -5.45 16.00 -13.02
C LYS A 34 -4.02 15.69 -13.49
N ILE A 35 -3.48 14.55 -13.06
CA ILE A 35 -2.13 14.12 -13.43
C ILE A 35 -2.19 13.35 -14.74
N ASP A 36 -1.57 13.89 -15.79
CA ASP A 36 -1.39 13.20 -17.09
C ASP A 36 -0.42 12.01 -16.98
N TRP A 37 -0.91 10.89 -16.44
CA TRP A 37 -0.12 9.66 -16.26
C TRP A 37 0.45 9.10 -17.57
N SER A 38 -0.30 9.23 -18.67
CA SER A 38 0.12 8.73 -19.99
C SER A 38 1.31 9.49 -20.60
N LYS A 39 1.56 10.74 -20.18
CA LYS A 39 2.71 11.54 -20.62
C LYS A 39 3.96 11.36 -19.76
N LYS A 40 3.87 10.66 -18.62
CA LYS A 40 4.99 10.48 -17.70
C LYS A 40 5.82 9.26 -18.05
N ASN A 41 7.14 9.41 -18.02
CA ASN A 41 8.10 8.32 -18.13
C ASN A 41 8.04 7.40 -16.90
N LEU A 42 8.61 6.20 -17.01
CA LEU A 42 8.69 5.18 -15.96
C LEU A 42 9.15 5.78 -14.61
N GLU A 43 10.27 6.50 -14.64
CA GLU A 43 10.87 7.11 -13.44
C GLU A 43 9.96 8.17 -12.82
N GLN A 44 9.31 9.01 -13.65
CA GLN A 44 8.35 10.00 -13.15
C GLN A 44 7.11 9.37 -12.54
N LYS A 45 6.68 8.21 -13.05
CA LYS A 45 5.58 7.43 -12.48
C LYS A 45 5.96 6.88 -11.11
N GLN A 46 7.16 6.27 -10.99
CA GLN A 46 7.69 5.78 -9.71
C GLN A 46 7.83 6.90 -8.68
N GLU A 47 8.41 8.02 -9.08
CA GLU A 47 8.63 9.18 -8.20
C GLU A 47 7.31 9.78 -7.74
N LEU A 48 6.29 9.82 -8.60
CA LEU A 48 4.96 10.33 -8.26
C LEU A 48 4.21 9.39 -7.31
N ILE A 49 4.31 8.06 -7.51
CA ILE A 49 3.79 7.07 -6.56
C ILE A 49 4.47 7.28 -5.21
N GLN A 50 5.79 7.30 -5.15
CA GLN A 50 6.52 7.49 -3.89
C GLN A 50 6.19 8.81 -3.22
N ASN A 51 6.14 9.91 -3.96
CA ASN A 51 5.74 11.22 -3.44
C ASN A 51 4.33 11.18 -2.87
N THR A 52 3.38 10.56 -3.56
CA THR A 52 1.99 10.45 -3.09
C THR A 52 1.92 9.61 -1.81
N LEU A 53 2.58 8.46 -1.77
CA LEU A 53 2.62 7.59 -0.60
C LEU A 53 3.32 8.22 0.61
N THR A 54 4.26 9.13 0.37
CA THR A 54 5.09 9.75 1.42
C THR A 54 4.53 11.08 1.90
N ARG A 55 4.12 11.98 0.98
CA ARG A 55 3.59 13.30 1.29
C ARG A 55 2.13 13.26 1.73
N ASP A 56 1.33 12.35 1.16
CA ASP A 56 -0.10 12.36 1.38
C ASP A 56 -0.50 11.49 2.57
N HIS A 57 -0.54 12.11 3.75
CA HIS A 57 -0.85 11.41 4.99
C HIS A 57 -2.26 10.78 4.95
N LYS A 58 -3.24 11.43 4.32
CA LYS A 58 -4.61 10.90 4.19
C LYS A 58 -4.61 9.62 3.35
N PHE A 59 -3.93 9.64 2.20
CA PHE A 59 -3.79 8.45 1.35
C PHE A 59 -3.12 7.30 2.12
N LYS A 60 -1.99 7.60 2.76
CA LYS A 60 -1.23 6.66 3.58
C LYS A 60 -2.08 6.03 4.69
N THR A 61 -2.77 6.85 5.46
CA THR A 61 -3.59 6.34 6.58
C THR A 61 -4.78 5.55 6.06
N SER A 62 -5.37 5.93 4.91
CA SER A 62 -6.49 5.20 4.30
C SER A 62 -6.08 3.79 3.88
N ILE A 63 -4.95 3.64 3.18
CA ILE A 63 -4.43 2.31 2.82
C ILE A 63 -4.09 1.49 4.05
N LEU A 64 -3.48 2.12 5.06
CA LEU A 64 -3.18 1.45 6.32
C LEU A 64 -4.47 0.92 6.96
N HIS A 65 -5.51 1.74 7.08
CA HIS A 65 -6.81 1.33 7.63
C HIS A 65 -7.49 0.27 6.79
N MET A 66 -7.41 0.32 5.46
CA MET A 66 -7.93 -0.75 4.60
C MET A 66 -7.25 -2.08 4.91
N ILE A 67 -5.94 -2.09 5.12
CA ILE A 67 -5.19 -3.30 5.44
C ILE A 67 -5.52 -3.78 6.86
N LEU A 68 -5.49 -2.87 7.84
CA LEU A 68 -5.82 -3.17 9.24
C LEU A 68 -7.26 -3.66 9.42
N GLY A 69 -8.21 -3.12 8.64
CA GLY A 69 -9.61 -3.55 8.67
C GLY A 69 -9.85 -4.96 8.15
N ASN A 70 -8.86 -5.57 7.47
CA ASN A 70 -8.90 -6.98 7.06
C ASN A 70 -8.20 -7.90 8.08
N PHE A 71 -7.64 -7.36 9.16
CA PHE A 71 -6.99 -8.18 10.17
C PHE A 71 -8.01 -8.77 11.14
N SER A 72 -7.78 -10.01 11.54
CA SER A 72 -8.44 -10.64 12.67
C SER A 72 -7.89 -10.09 13.98
N LEU A 73 -8.62 -10.30 15.09
CA LEU A 73 -8.20 -9.87 16.43
C LEU A 73 -6.77 -10.33 16.78
N HIS A 74 -6.43 -11.59 16.49
CA HIS A 74 -5.10 -12.16 16.70
C HIS A 74 -4.02 -11.46 15.86
N GLU A 75 -4.35 -11.13 14.61
CA GLU A 75 -3.44 -10.48 13.66
C GLU A 75 -3.21 -9.02 14.06
N TYR A 76 -4.24 -8.34 14.54
CA TYR A 76 -4.13 -6.99 15.07
C TYR A 76 -3.25 -6.95 16.32
N GLN A 77 -3.43 -7.86 17.28
CA GLN A 77 -2.56 -7.95 18.45
C GLN A 77 -1.09 -8.22 18.07
N LYS A 78 -0.87 -9.05 17.05
CA LYS A 78 0.46 -9.30 16.46
C LYS A 78 1.05 -8.04 15.84
N TYR A 79 0.23 -7.31 15.10
CA TYR A 79 0.62 -6.08 14.45
C TYR A 79 1.00 -5.00 15.46
N THR A 80 0.17 -4.79 16.50
CA THR A 80 0.39 -3.79 17.55
C THR A 80 1.66 -4.05 18.35
N SER A 81 2.09 -5.32 18.46
CA SER A 81 3.35 -5.68 19.11
C SER A 81 4.58 -5.16 18.36
N ASN A 82 4.50 -4.92 17.05
CA ASN A 82 5.62 -4.44 16.22
C ASN A 82 5.16 -3.44 15.14
N THR A 83 4.32 -2.48 15.53
CA THR A 83 3.66 -1.52 14.63
C THR A 83 4.64 -0.80 13.69
N LYS A 84 5.79 -0.34 14.21
CA LYS A 84 6.80 0.39 13.41
C LYS A 84 7.38 -0.46 12.28
N GLU A 85 7.80 -1.68 12.57
CA GLU A 85 8.37 -2.58 11.57
C GLU A 85 7.31 -3.06 10.57
N ASN A 86 6.13 -3.45 11.07
CA ASN A 86 5.03 -3.89 10.22
C ASN A 86 4.60 -2.79 9.25
N ASN A 87 4.52 -1.54 9.71
CA ASN A 87 4.21 -0.40 8.84
C ASN A 87 5.24 -0.25 7.74
N LYS A 88 6.54 -0.24 8.06
CA LYS A 88 7.59 -0.17 7.04
C LYS A 88 7.46 -1.29 5.99
N ARG A 89 7.15 -2.51 6.42
CA ARG A 89 6.96 -3.65 5.52
C ARG A 89 5.71 -3.51 4.64
N ILE A 90 4.59 -3.09 5.22
CA ILE A 90 3.34 -2.82 4.49
C ILE A 90 3.61 -1.79 3.39
N TRP A 91 4.27 -0.67 3.73
CA TRP A 91 4.62 0.37 2.77
C TRP A 91 5.50 -0.15 1.65
N LYS A 92 6.55 -0.91 1.97
CA LYS A 92 7.46 -1.48 0.98
C LYS A 92 6.74 -2.44 0.02
N MET A 93 5.91 -3.35 0.54
CA MET A 93 5.14 -4.29 -0.29
C MET A 93 4.09 -3.58 -1.13
N PHE A 94 3.44 -2.56 -0.57
CA PHE A 94 2.42 -1.80 -1.26
C PHE A 94 3.01 -0.98 -2.41
N GLN A 95 4.13 -0.30 -2.15
CA GLN A 95 4.85 0.47 -3.16
C GLN A 95 5.31 -0.44 -4.31
N GLN A 96 5.98 -1.55 -4.00
CA GLN A 96 6.42 -2.52 -5.03
C GLN A 96 5.25 -3.04 -5.87
N ARG A 97 4.07 -3.22 -5.26
CA ARG A 97 2.87 -3.63 -5.99
C ARG A 97 2.34 -2.54 -6.92
N LEU A 98 2.21 -1.31 -6.42
CA LEU A 98 1.76 -0.20 -7.26
C LEU A 98 2.71 0.01 -8.44
N GLU A 99 4.02 -0.03 -8.19
CA GLU A 99 5.01 0.01 -9.26
C GLU A 99 4.78 -1.14 -10.24
N SER A 100 4.66 -2.39 -9.78
CA SER A 100 4.45 -3.54 -10.68
C SER A 100 3.09 -3.61 -11.40
N GLN A 101 2.10 -2.79 -11.03
CA GLN A 101 0.74 -2.85 -11.61
C GLN A 101 0.40 -1.63 -12.47
N VAL A 102 1.00 -0.48 -12.17
CA VAL A 102 0.68 0.80 -12.83
C VAL A 102 1.80 1.23 -13.81
N ILE A 103 2.97 0.60 -13.70
CA ILE A 103 4.16 0.82 -14.51
C ILE A 103 4.39 -0.40 -15.39
#